data_AF-A0A344W932-F1
#
_entry.id   AF-A0A344W932-F1
#
_cell.length_a   1.000
_cell.length_b   1.000
_cell.length_c   1.000
_cell.angle_alpha   90.00
_cell.angle_beta   90.00
_cell.angle_gamma   90.00
#
_symmetry.space_group_name_H-M   'P 1'
#
loop_
_entity.id
_entity.type
_entity.pdbx_description
1 polymer ?
#
loop_
_entity_poly.entity_id
_entity_poly.type
_entity_poly.pdbx_seq_one_letter_code
_entity_poly.pdbx_strand_id
1 'polypeptide(L)'
;MNFKDEFNKNLRDAYWGNAQMREEIEENFRSACKQYNAAKTPYNQLSGWRKNQMGGRGVGRRGLKSGLCSKNALNKIMKDGLTWDHVIGITKIGETIEEIINKEEFDRESFIKKELKEHLYLWGKIKVTKDEHKKNRIIQNKHTLDQKINFEHYMGIALCTDEKQIEREKQYIKKFVRKLG
;
A
#
# COMPACT_ATOMS: atom_id res chain seq x y z
N MET A 1 -16.57 6.73 4.63
CA MET A 1 -15.29 6.88 3.92
C MET A 1 -14.79 5.48 3.59
N ASN A 2 -14.36 5.24 2.35
CA ASN A 2 -13.83 3.96 1.91
C ASN A 2 -12.38 4.18 1.44
N PHE A 3 -11.44 3.37 1.92
CA PHE A 3 -10.03 3.60 1.65
C PHE A 3 -9.66 3.53 0.18
N LYS A 4 -10.20 2.53 -0.53
CA LYS A 4 -9.93 2.30 -1.95
C LYS A 4 -10.41 3.51 -2.76
N ASP A 5 -11.63 3.95 -2.50
CA ASP A 5 -12.24 5.07 -3.23
C ASP A 5 -11.47 6.37 -3.00
N GLU A 6 -11.10 6.67 -1.76
CA GLU A 6 -10.32 7.87 -1.43
C GLU A 6 -8.90 7.81 -2.02
N PHE A 7 -8.21 6.67 -1.94
CA PHE A 7 -6.88 6.51 -2.55
C PHE A 7 -6.94 6.70 -4.07
N ASN A 8 -7.95 6.09 -4.71
CA ASN A 8 -8.14 6.14 -6.15
C ASN A 8 -8.44 7.55 -6.62
N LYS A 9 -9.32 8.26 -5.93
CA LYS A 9 -9.66 9.66 -6.19
C LYS A 9 -8.46 10.58 -6.05
N ASN A 10 -7.63 10.39 -5.02
CA ASN A 10 -6.64 11.38 -4.63
C ASN A 10 -5.28 11.20 -5.33
N LEU A 11 -4.77 9.96 -5.41
CA LEU A 11 -3.36 9.71 -5.76
C LEU A 11 -3.11 8.54 -6.71
N ARG A 12 -4.01 7.56 -6.89
CA ARG A 12 -3.78 6.42 -7.81
C ARG A 12 -3.33 6.88 -9.20
N ASP A 13 -4.08 7.80 -9.80
CA ASP A 13 -3.80 8.27 -11.16
C ASP A 13 -2.56 9.17 -11.21
N ALA A 14 -2.19 9.82 -10.11
CA ALA A 14 -0.92 10.54 -10.02
C ALA A 14 0.26 9.56 -10.03
N TYR A 15 0.22 8.52 -9.17
CA TYR A 15 1.24 7.46 -9.13
C TYR A 15 1.37 6.77 -10.49
N TRP A 16 0.26 6.37 -11.09
CA TRP A 16 0.26 5.65 -12.37
C TRP A 16 0.57 6.53 -13.58
N GLY A 17 0.26 7.83 -13.49
CA GLY A 17 0.47 8.80 -14.57
C GLY A 17 1.92 9.22 -14.76
N ASN A 18 2.77 9.09 -13.74
CA ASN A 18 4.21 9.29 -13.90
C ASN A 18 4.87 8.03 -14.49
N ALA A 19 5.46 8.14 -15.68
CA ALA A 19 6.03 7.01 -16.40
C ALA A 19 7.15 6.28 -15.64
N GLN A 20 8.07 7.01 -15.01
CA GLN A 20 9.20 6.40 -14.28
C GLN A 20 8.74 5.72 -13.00
N MET A 21 7.74 6.29 -12.32
CA MET A 21 7.17 5.70 -11.12
C MET A 21 6.32 4.47 -11.45
N ARG A 22 5.53 4.54 -12.53
CA ARG A 22 4.80 3.37 -13.05
C ARG A 22 5.77 2.24 -13.40
N GLU A 23 6.86 2.54 -14.11
CA GLU A 23 7.88 1.54 -14.44
C GLU A 23 8.49 0.91 -13.17
N GLU A 24 8.83 1.71 -12.15
CA GLU A 24 9.31 1.19 -10.87
C GLU A 24 8.28 0.27 -10.19
N ILE A 25 7.00 0.67 -10.18
CA ILE A 25 5.90 -0.13 -9.62
C ILE A 25 5.78 -1.48 -10.35
N GLU A 26 5.71 -1.45 -11.69
CA GLU A 26 5.56 -2.65 -12.52
C GLU A 26 6.74 -3.60 -12.36
N GLU A 27 7.96 -3.09 -12.35
CA GLU A 27 9.17 -3.91 -12.18
C GLU A 27 9.26 -4.56 -10.80
N ASN A 28 8.95 -3.81 -9.74
CA ASN A 28 8.95 -4.36 -8.38
C ASN A 28 7.88 -5.43 -8.23
N PHE A 29 6.68 -5.21 -8.77
CA PHE A 29 5.61 -6.19 -8.74
C PHE A 29 6.02 -7.45 -9.52
N ARG A 30 6.55 -7.27 -10.74
CA ARG A 30 7.06 -8.36 -11.58
C ARG A 30 8.14 -9.16 -10.86
N SER A 31 9.08 -8.49 -10.20
CA SER A 31 10.16 -9.11 -9.42
C SER A 31 9.61 -9.91 -8.24
N ALA A 32 8.67 -9.34 -7.48
CA ALA A 32 8.03 -10.03 -6.37
C ALA A 32 7.25 -11.27 -6.85
N CYS A 33 6.52 -11.20 -7.97
CA CYS A 33 5.87 -12.37 -8.57
C CYS A 33 6.87 -13.45 -8.99
N LYS A 34 8.02 -13.10 -9.57
CA LYS A 34 9.06 -14.09 -9.92
C LYS A 34 9.59 -14.82 -8.68
N GLN A 35 9.77 -14.10 -7.57
CA GLN A 35 10.24 -14.67 -6.31
C GLN A 35 9.23 -15.62 -5.66
N TYR A 36 7.94 -15.51 -5.97
CA TYR A 36 6.89 -16.39 -5.42
C TYR A 36 7.16 -17.87 -5.69
N ASN A 37 7.59 -18.21 -6.91
CA ASN A 37 7.83 -19.60 -7.29
C ASN A 37 8.90 -20.29 -6.45
N ALA A 38 9.93 -19.54 -6.03
CA ALA A 38 10.96 -20.04 -5.13
C ALA A 38 10.50 -20.06 -3.66
N ALA A 39 9.60 -19.15 -3.28
CA ALA A 39 9.16 -18.98 -1.89
C ALA A 39 7.98 -19.86 -1.49
N LYS A 40 7.16 -20.34 -2.43
CA LYS A 40 5.85 -20.95 -2.15
C LYS A 40 5.89 -22.30 -1.42
N THR A 41 6.99 -23.05 -1.49
CA THR A 41 7.08 -24.38 -0.87
C THR A 41 7.42 -24.33 0.62
N PRO A 42 8.50 -23.65 1.06
CA PRO A 42 8.82 -23.59 2.49
C PRO A 42 7.98 -22.51 3.19
N TYR A 43 7.28 -22.88 4.27
CA TYR A 43 6.38 -21.97 5.00
C TYR A 43 7.05 -20.66 5.43
N ASN A 44 8.28 -20.74 5.95
CA ASN A 44 9.04 -19.57 6.39
C ASN A 44 9.40 -18.62 5.22
N GLN A 45 9.71 -19.18 4.04
CA GLN A 45 9.98 -18.41 2.83
C GLN A 45 8.70 -17.77 2.30
N LEU A 46 7.58 -18.49 2.29
CA LEU A 46 6.28 -17.95 1.88
C LEU A 46 5.83 -16.81 2.79
N SER A 47 5.98 -16.97 4.11
CA SER A 47 5.69 -15.89 5.08
C SER A 47 6.59 -14.67 4.85
N GLY A 48 7.89 -14.88 4.60
CA GLY A 48 8.83 -13.83 4.24
C GLY A 48 8.47 -13.12 2.94
N TRP A 49 8.04 -13.86 1.92
CA TRP A 49 7.58 -13.33 0.64
C TRP A 49 6.32 -12.48 0.81
N ARG A 50 5.28 -13.00 1.50
CA ARG A 50 4.02 -12.29 1.77
C ARG A 50 4.27 -10.94 2.42
N LYS A 51 5.04 -10.95 3.52
CA LYS A 51 5.28 -9.74 4.33
C LYS A 51 6.25 -8.77 3.67
N ASN A 52 7.43 -9.24 3.26
CA ASN A 52 8.53 -8.35 2.91
C ASN A 52 8.60 -8.05 1.42
N GLN A 53 8.43 -9.07 0.57
CA GLN A 53 8.62 -8.90 -0.87
C GLN A 53 7.34 -8.37 -1.52
N MET A 54 6.22 -9.07 -1.39
CA MET A 54 4.97 -8.63 -1.98
C MET A 54 4.33 -7.49 -1.17
N GLY A 55 4.05 -7.72 0.11
CA GLY A 55 3.37 -6.75 0.95
C GLY A 55 4.16 -5.48 1.23
N GLY A 56 5.46 -5.63 1.46
CA GLY A 56 6.33 -4.53 1.83
C GLY A 56 6.97 -3.81 0.65
N ARG A 57 7.25 -4.49 -0.48
CA ARG A 57 8.03 -3.94 -1.60
C ARG A 57 7.39 -4.17 -2.97
N GLY A 58 6.19 -4.75 -3.03
CA GLY A 58 5.55 -5.17 -4.28
C GLY A 58 5.28 -4.03 -5.27
N VAL A 59 5.32 -2.78 -4.84
CA VAL A 59 5.19 -1.59 -5.70
C VAL A 59 6.33 -0.59 -5.49
N GLY A 60 7.51 -1.08 -5.11
CA GLY A 60 8.72 -0.28 -4.90
C GLY A 60 8.92 0.14 -3.46
N ARG A 61 8.99 1.46 -3.19
CA ARG A 61 9.12 2.00 -1.84
C ARG A 61 8.07 1.36 -0.93
N ARG A 62 8.41 1.15 0.35
CA ARG A 62 7.51 0.54 1.34
C ARG A 62 6.20 1.32 1.38
N GLY A 63 5.19 0.92 0.61
CA GLY A 63 3.86 1.52 0.43
C GLY A 63 3.78 2.91 -0.22
N LEU A 64 2.56 3.27 -0.63
CA LEU A 64 2.19 4.50 -1.32
C LEU A 64 1.41 5.42 -0.37
N LYS A 65 1.65 6.73 -0.36
CA LYS A 65 0.88 7.63 0.51
C LYS A 65 -0.51 7.84 -0.08
N SER A 66 -1.54 7.85 0.75
CA SER A 66 -2.93 8.05 0.29
C SER A 66 -3.43 9.49 0.37
N GLY A 67 -2.72 10.35 1.13
CA GLY A 67 -3.24 11.67 1.47
C GLY A 67 -4.24 11.66 2.63
N LEU A 68 -4.60 10.49 3.17
CA LEU A 68 -5.45 10.40 4.36
C LEU A 68 -4.60 10.41 5.64
N CYS A 69 -5.26 10.83 6.72
CA CYS A 69 -4.66 10.85 8.05
C CYS A 69 -5.71 10.73 9.17
N SER A 70 -5.26 10.46 10.39
CA SER A 70 -6.06 10.75 11.59
C SER A 70 -6.24 12.27 11.74
N LYS A 71 -7.37 12.73 12.29
CA LYS A 71 -7.58 14.15 12.64
C LYS A 71 -6.44 14.72 13.49
N ASN A 72 -5.87 13.91 14.39
CA ASN A 72 -4.72 14.30 15.23
C ASN A 72 -3.41 14.52 14.46
N ALA A 73 -3.33 14.04 13.22
CA ALA A 73 -2.17 14.19 12.33
C ALA A 73 -2.42 15.18 11.18
N LEU A 74 -3.63 15.72 11.04
CA LEU A 74 -4.02 16.64 9.98
C LEU A 74 -3.10 17.85 9.91
N ASN A 75 -2.67 18.22 8.70
CA ASN A 75 -1.77 19.36 8.42
C ASN A 75 -0.37 19.27 9.05
N LYS A 76 -0.05 18.22 9.81
CA LYS A 76 1.27 18.06 10.42
C LYS A 76 2.28 17.49 9.42
N ILE A 77 3.48 18.02 9.41
CA ILE A 77 4.60 17.46 8.64
C ILE A 77 5.13 16.24 9.40
N MET A 78 5.55 15.21 8.67
CA MET A 78 6.12 14.00 9.26
C MET A 78 7.35 14.36 10.12
N LYS A 79 7.25 14.10 11.43
CA LYS A 79 8.26 14.39 12.45
C LYS A 79 8.12 13.40 13.62
N ASP A 80 8.91 13.58 14.67
CA ASP A 80 8.76 12.80 15.91
C ASP A 80 7.33 12.86 16.46
N GLY A 81 6.74 11.69 16.66
CA GLY A 81 5.35 11.52 17.10
C GLY A 81 4.37 11.12 16.00
N LEU A 82 4.76 11.12 14.72
CA LEU A 82 3.95 10.64 13.61
C LEU A 82 4.54 9.38 12.98
N THR A 83 3.70 8.62 12.28
CA THR A 83 4.11 7.43 11.53
C THR A 83 3.16 7.17 10.36
N TRP A 84 3.64 6.39 9.39
CA TRP A 84 2.83 5.86 8.30
C TRP A 84 2.36 4.45 8.65
N ASP A 85 1.05 4.24 8.64
CA ASP A 85 0.43 2.93 8.79
C ASP A 85 -0.02 2.39 7.42
N HIS A 86 0.18 1.09 7.18
CA HIS A 86 -0.37 0.43 5.99
C HIS A 86 -1.79 -0.02 6.32
N VAL A 87 -2.79 0.58 5.69
CA VAL A 87 -4.21 0.32 6.01
C VAL A 87 -4.54 -1.16 5.90
N ILE A 88 -4.13 -1.79 4.80
CA ILE A 88 -4.37 -3.22 4.62
C ILE A 88 -3.46 -4.06 5.52
N GLY A 89 -2.25 -3.56 5.80
CA GLY A 89 -1.22 -4.29 6.54
C GLY A 89 -0.42 -5.21 5.63
N ILE A 90 0.90 -5.13 5.73
CA ILE A 90 1.82 -5.74 4.77
C ILE A 90 1.62 -7.25 4.58
N THR A 91 1.37 -8.03 5.63
CA THR A 91 1.13 -9.47 5.49
C THR A 91 -0.16 -9.74 4.69
N LYS A 92 -1.24 -9.01 5.00
CA LYS A 92 -2.54 -9.21 4.33
C LYS A 92 -2.49 -8.83 2.86
N ILE A 93 -1.71 -7.81 2.49
CA ILE A 93 -1.42 -7.49 1.08
C ILE A 93 -0.81 -8.71 0.37
N GLY A 94 0.21 -9.33 0.97
CA GLY A 94 0.86 -10.51 0.41
C GLY A 94 -0.08 -11.70 0.23
N GLU A 95 -0.92 -11.97 1.23
CA GLU A 95 -1.96 -13.02 1.17
C GLU A 95 -2.97 -12.75 0.06
N THR A 96 -3.46 -11.52 -0.07
CA THR A 96 -4.42 -11.14 -1.12
C THR A 96 -3.82 -11.29 -2.53
N ILE A 97 -2.55 -10.91 -2.74
CA ILE A 97 -1.91 -11.09 -4.04
C ILE A 97 -1.59 -12.57 -4.32
N GLU A 98 -1.24 -13.35 -3.30
CA GLU A 98 -1.08 -14.81 -3.45
C GLU A 98 -2.39 -15.48 -3.91
N GLU A 99 -3.52 -15.13 -3.30
CA GLU A 99 -4.84 -15.60 -3.71
C GLU A 99 -5.12 -15.27 -5.19
N ILE A 100 -4.70 -14.10 -5.67
CA ILE A 100 -4.81 -13.71 -7.08
C ILE A 100 -3.88 -14.54 -7.96
N ILE A 101 -2.61 -14.73 -7.56
CA ILE A 101 -1.61 -15.50 -8.32
C ILE A 101 -2.01 -16.97 -8.46
N ASN A 102 -2.68 -17.54 -7.46
CA ASN A 102 -3.08 -18.94 -7.45
C ASN A 102 -4.37 -19.22 -8.24
N LYS A 103 -4.99 -18.21 -8.87
CA LYS A 103 -6.10 -18.44 -9.81
C LYS A 103 -5.57 -19.10 -11.08
N GLU A 104 -6.32 -20.06 -11.62
CA GLU A 104 -5.90 -20.89 -12.76
C GLU A 104 -5.52 -20.07 -14.01
N GLU A 105 -6.14 -18.90 -14.20
CA GLU A 105 -5.93 -18.03 -15.36
C GLU A 105 -4.97 -16.86 -15.10
N PHE A 106 -4.21 -16.88 -14.00
CA PHE A 106 -3.30 -15.78 -13.68
C PHE A 106 -2.15 -15.69 -14.70
N ASP A 107 -2.22 -14.70 -15.57
CA ASP A 107 -1.07 -14.24 -16.36
C ASP A 107 -0.48 -12.96 -15.77
N ARG A 108 0.79 -13.06 -15.34
CA ARG A 108 1.51 -11.96 -14.68
C ARG A 108 1.55 -10.70 -15.54
N GLU A 109 1.88 -10.80 -16.82
CA GLU A 109 2.04 -9.60 -17.65
C GLU A 109 0.69 -8.96 -18.01
N SER A 110 -0.36 -9.77 -18.23
CA SER A 110 -1.74 -9.30 -18.39
C SER A 110 -2.22 -8.58 -17.13
N PHE A 111 -1.99 -9.15 -15.94
CA PHE A 111 -2.35 -8.51 -14.67
C PHE A 111 -1.63 -7.17 -14.48
N ILE A 112 -0.32 -7.12 -14.72
CA ILE A 112 0.47 -5.88 -14.64
C ILE A 112 -0.12 -4.80 -15.56
N LYS A 113 -0.46 -5.16 -16.80
CA LYS A 113 -0.95 -4.21 -17.80
C LYS A 113 -2.39 -3.75 -17.57
N LYS A 114 -3.26 -4.64 -17.06
CA LYS A 114 -4.72 -4.41 -17.04
C LYS A 114 -5.28 -4.16 -15.64
N GLU A 115 -4.67 -4.70 -14.60
CA GLU A 115 -5.28 -4.78 -13.27
C GLU A 115 -4.45 -4.19 -12.14
N LEU A 116 -3.11 -4.15 -12.26
CA LEU A 116 -2.23 -3.68 -11.18
C LEU A 116 -2.58 -2.25 -10.73
N LYS A 117 -2.93 -1.37 -11.68
CA LYS A 117 -3.39 -0.01 -11.41
C LYS A 117 -4.55 0.02 -10.41
N GLU A 118 -5.54 -0.85 -10.61
CA GLU A 118 -6.76 -0.90 -9.80
C GLU A 118 -6.53 -1.51 -8.41
N HIS A 119 -5.38 -2.16 -8.21
CA HIS A 119 -4.96 -2.78 -6.96
C HIS A 119 -3.94 -1.95 -6.16
N LEU A 120 -3.49 -0.79 -6.67
CA LEU A 120 -2.48 0.03 -5.97
C LEU A 120 -2.87 0.44 -4.55
N TYR A 121 -4.17 0.57 -4.29
CA TYR A 121 -4.69 0.89 -2.95
C TYR A 121 -4.24 -0.12 -1.89
N LEU A 122 -3.94 -1.38 -2.26
CA LEU A 122 -3.47 -2.40 -1.31
C LEU A 122 -2.22 -1.93 -0.56
N TRP A 123 -1.29 -1.26 -1.25
CA TRP A 123 -0.05 -0.72 -0.68
C TRP A 123 -0.21 0.69 -0.10
N GLY A 124 -1.42 1.23 -0.09
CA GLY A 124 -1.71 2.56 0.40
C GLY A 124 -1.49 2.69 1.91
N LYS A 125 -1.07 3.89 2.32
CA LYS A 125 -0.80 4.25 3.71
C LYS A 125 -1.50 5.51 4.15
N ILE A 126 -1.78 5.58 5.44
CA ILE A 126 -2.29 6.80 6.09
C ILE A 126 -1.32 7.32 7.15
N LYS A 127 -1.41 8.62 7.42
CA LYS A 127 -0.62 9.28 8.46
C LYS A 127 -1.37 9.25 9.79
N VAL A 128 -0.77 8.67 10.81
CA VAL A 128 -1.32 8.62 12.17
C VAL A 128 -0.27 9.05 13.19
N THR A 129 -0.69 9.31 14.42
CA THR A 129 0.27 9.48 15.52
C THR A 129 0.87 8.14 15.93
N LYS A 130 2.07 8.16 16.54
CA LYS A 130 2.71 6.95 17.08
C LYS A 130 1.89 6.32 18.21
N ASP A 131 1.11 7.13 18.95
CA ASP A 131 0.20 6.64 19.98
C ASP A 131 -0.98 5.87 19.38
N GLU A 132 -1.59 6.41 18.33
CA GLU A 132 -2.64 5.72 17.57
C GLU A 132 -2.12 4.44 16.88
N HIS A 133 -0.85 4.38 16.49
CA HIS A 133 -0.26 3.20 15.84
C HIS A 133 0.05 2.02 16.78
N LYS A 134 -0.47 2.03 18.01
CA LYS A 134 -0.35 0.93 18.97
C LYS A 134 -1.40 -0.16 18.69
N LYS A 135 -1.10 -1.40 19.08
CA LYS A 135 -1.93 -2.60 18.79
C LYS A 135 -3.35 -2.56 19.39
N ASN A 136 -3.57 -1.77 20.45
CA ASN A 136 -4.89 -1.59 21.07
C ASN A 136 -5.75 -0.55 20.33
N ARG A 137 -5.14 0.26 19.46
CA ARG A 137 -5.79 1.32 18.68
C ARG A 137 -5.95 0.93 17.22
N ILE A 138 -5.00 0.19 16.66
CA ILE A 138 -5.07 -0.39 15.33
C ILE A 138 -4.99 -1.91 15.46
N ILE A 139 -6.13 -2.58 15.27
CA ILE A 139 -6.25 -4.02 15.48
C ILE A 139 -5.57 -4.76 14.32
N GLN A 140 -4.54 -5.53 14.65
CA GLN A 140 -3.76 -6.30 13.69
C GLN A 140 -4.34 -7.72 13.51
N ASN A 141 -4.27 -8.26 12.29
CA ASN A 141 -4.52 -9.67 11.96
C ASN A 141 -5.91 -10.25 12.33
N LYS A 142 -6.94 -9.42 12.50
CA LYS A 142 -8.32 -9.88 12.78
C LYS A 142 -9.33 -9.55 11.69
N HIS A 143 -9.07 -8.53 10.90
CA HIS A 143 -10.03 -7.97 9.95
C HIS A 143 -9.79 -8.52 8.54
N THR A 144 -10.87 -8.74 7.80
CA THR A 144 -10.83 -9.07 6.37
C THR A 144 -10.32 -7.89 5.53
N LEU A 145 -10.09 -8.11 4.24
CA LEU A 145 -9.70 -7.03 3.33
C LEU A 145 -10.76 -5.92 3.29
N ASP A 146 -12.03 -6.28 3.14
CA ASP A 146 -13.14 -5.32 3.06
C ASP A 146 -13.30 -4.51 4.35
N GLN A 147 -13.20 -5.16 5.50
CA GLN A 147 -13.22 -4.48 6.80
C GLN A 147 -12.06 -3.49 6.94
N LYS A 148 -10.88 -3.82 6.40
CA LYS A 148 -9.73 -2.92 6.39
C LYS A 148 -9.91 -1.74 5.45
N ILE A 149 -10.50 -1.98 4.27
CA ILE A 149 -10.88 -0.93 3.32
C ILE A 149 -11.91 0.03 3.97
N ASN A 150 -12.81 -0.48 4.81
CA ASN A 150 -13.78 0.32 5.56
C ASN A 150 -13.27 0.85 6.91
N PHE A 151 -11.97 0.73 7.19
CA PHE A 151 -11.30 1.23 8.40
C PHE A 151 -11.79 0.64 9.73
N GLU A 152 -12.46 -0.51 9.75
CA GLU A 152 -13.03 -1.10 10.98
C GLU A 152 -11.97 -1.44 12.04
N HIS A 153 -10.72 -1.62 11.61
CA HIS A 153 -9.59 -1.90 12.50
C HIS A 153 -9.03 -0.70 13.25
N TYR A 154 -9.49 0.53 12.96
CA TYR A 154 -9.08 1.76 13.64
C TYR A 154 -10.04 2.10 14.80
N MET A 155 -9.62 1.82 16.02
CA MET A 155 -10.44 1.95 17.23
C MET A 155 -10.42 3.37 17.80
N GLY A 156 -11.51 4.10 17.57
CA GLY A 156 -11.68 5.46 18.08
C GLY A 156 -10.74 6.48 17.43
N ILE A 157 -10.30 6.22 16.19
CA ILE A 157 -9.46 7.12 15.41
C ILE A 157 -10.33 7.76 14.33
N ALA A 158 -10.57 9.06 14.44
CA ALA A 158 -11.28 9.80 13.43
C ALA A 158 -10.35 10.07 12.23
N LEU A 159 -10.73 9.59 11.05
CA LEU A 159 -9.97 9.75 9.81
C LEU A 159 -10.47 10.92 8.97
N CYS A 160 -9.58 11.57 8.23
CA CYS A 160 -9.87 12.68 7.32
C CYS A 160 -8.84 12.80 6.20
N THR A 161 -9.20 13.54 5.16
CA THR A 161 -8.31 13.90 4.04
C THR A 161 -7.37 15.05 4.44
N ASP A 162 -6.08 14.93 4.12
CA ASP A 162 -5.07 15.98 4.26
C ASP A 162 -4.69 16.51 2.88
N GLU A 163 -5.42 17.52 2.41
CA GLU A 163 -5.22 18.16 1.09
C GLU A 163 -3.78 18.66 0.91
N LYS A 164 -3.15 19.16 1.99
CA LYS A 164 -1.74 19.60 1.94
C LYS A 164 -0.80 18.42 1.74
N GLN A 165 -1.10 17.25 2.30
CA GLN A 165 -0.34 16.04 2.03
C GLN A 165 -0.53 15.54 0.60
N ILE A 166 -1.76 15.59 0.07
CA ILE A 166 -2.05 15.23 -1.33
C ILE A 166 -1.23 16.11 -2.28
N GLU A 167 -1.29 17.42 -2.10
CA GLU A 167 -0.57 18.37 -2.97
C GLU A 167 0.94 18.14 -2.92
N ARG A 168 1.52 17.99 -1.72
CA ARG A 168 2.95 17.66 -1.57
C ARG A 168 3.32 16.36 -2.25
N GLU A 169 2.47 15.35 -2.16
CA GLU A 169 2.75 14.06 -2.80
C GLU A 169 2.64 14.16 -4.33
N LYS A 170 1.65 14.88 -4.87
CA LYS A 170 1.56 15.14 -6.31
C LYS A 170 2.79 15.90 -6.84
N GLN A 171 3.28 16.90 -6.10
CA GLN A 171 4.51 17.61 -6.45
C GLN A 171 5.74 16.70 -6.41
N TYR A 172 5.84 15.82 -5.40
CA TYR A 172 6.90 14.81 -5.33
C TYR A 172 6.85 13.85 -6.52
N ILE A 173 5.67 13.31 -6.84
CA ILE A 173 5.46 12.40 -7.97
C ILE A 173 5.81 13.10 -9.28
N LYS A 174 5.39 14.36 -9.49
CA LYS A 174 5.73 15.14 -10.70
C LYS A 174 7.24 15.30 -10.89
N LYS A 175 7.99 15.46 -9.80
CA LYS A 175 9.45 15.62 -9.80
C LYS A 175 10.20 14.30 -9.67
N PHE A 176 9.50 13.17 -9.61
CA PHE A 176 10.13 11.88 -9.40
C PHE A 176 11.02 11.54 -10.60
N VAL A 177 12.29 11.30 -10.28
CA VAL A 177 13.27 10.76 -11.22
C VAL A 177 13.82 9.49 -10.60
N ARG A 178 13.70 8.38 -11.32
CA ARG A 178 14.26 7.09 -10.95
C ARG A 178 15.78 7.22 -10.94
N LYS A 179 16.39 6.91 -9.80
CA LYS A 179 17.85 6.76 -9.73
C LYS A 179 18.17 5.37 -10.27
N LEU A 180 18.83 5.32 -11.43
CA LEU A 180 19.47 4.09 -11.90
C LEU A 180 20.69 3.86 -10.99
N GLY A 181 20.70 2.71 -10.32
CA GLY A 181 21.83 2.24 -9.51
C GLY A 181 22.69 1.28 -10.30
#